data_AF-A0A7W0I682-F1
#
_entry.id   AF-A0A7W0I682-F1
#
_cell.length_a   1.000
_cell.length_b   1.000
_cell.length_c   1.000
_cell.angle_alpha   90.00
_cell.angle_beta   90.00
_cell.angle_gamma   90.00
#
_symmetry.space_group_name_H-M   'P 1'
#
loop_
_entity.id
_entity.type
_entity.pdbx_description
1 polymer ?
#
loop_
_entity_poly.entity_id
_entity_poly.type
_entity_poly.pdbx_seq_one_letter_code
_entity_poly.pdbx_strand_id
1 'polypeptide(L)'
;MQSDLHEEQKVTSLCGNHVARLVPSSDGPKLMINLEEYALNETCWDVEMFQGRSNSILIFYWKGEVKLSVKMPPMPQIEAFMTRLYQILTSKLRTVQPI
;
A
#
# COMPACT_ATOMS: atom_id res chain seq x y z
N MET A 1 8.71 -27.53 -17.37
CA MET A 1 8.93 -26.57 -16.28
C MET A 1 8.02 -25.39 -16.52
N GLN A 2 6.82 -25.46 -15.96
CA GLN A 2 5.79 -24.43 -16.11
C GLN A 2 5.99 -23.47 -14.93
N SER A 3 6.31 -22.23 -15.24
CA SER A 3 6.70 -21.19 -14.29
C SER A 3 5.60 -20.95 -13.27
N ASP A 4 5.92 -21.20 -12.00
CA ASP A 4 5.27 -20.68 -10.80
C ASP A 4 5.35 -19.14 -10.80
N LEU A 5 4.53 -18.51 -11.65
CA LEU A 5 4.15 -17.11 -11.51
C LEU A 5 3.33 -17.06 -10.24
N HIS A 6 4.03 -16.69 -9.17
CA HIS A 6 3.51 -16.37 -7.85
C HIS A 6 2.11 -15.82 -7.99
N GLU A 7 1.15 -16.41 -7.27
CA GLU A 7 -0.12 -15.77 -6.95
C GLU A 7 0.22 -14.36 -6.45
N GLU A 8 0.20 -13.39 -7.36
CA GLU A 8 0.07 -11.99 -7.04
C GLU A 8 -1.15 -11.97 -6.16
N GLN A 9 -0.94 -11.78 -4.85
CA GLN A 9 -1.97 -11.53 -3.87
C GLN A 9 -2.82 -10.41 -4.45
N LYS A 10 -3.88 -10.83 -5.13
CA LYS A 10 -4.81 -9.99 -5.86
C LYS A 10 -5.64 -9.36 -4.76
N VAL A 11 -5.08 -8.36 -4.10
CA VAL A 11 -5.79 -7.55 -3.11
C VAL A 11 -6.86 -6.83 -3.91
N THR A 12 -8.03 -7.46 -3.92
CA THR A 12 -9.09 -7.14 -4.86
C THR A 12 -9.86 -5.97 -4.25
N SER A 13 -9.82 -4.83 -4.94
CA SER A 13 -10.74 -3.69 -4.83
C SER A 13 -10.98 -3.14 -3.42
N LEU A 14 -10.24 -2.09 -3.05
CA LEU A 14 -10.41 -1.40 -1.77
C LEU A 14 -11.41 -0.22 -1.83
N CYS A 15 -12.01 0.09 -2.98
CA CYS A 15 -13.18 0.96 -3.11
C CYS A 15 -13.90 0.65 -4.43
N GLY A 16 -15.22 0.72 -4.44
CA GLY A 16 -16.13 0.13 -5.45
C GLY A 16 -15.99 0.53 -6.93
N ASN A 17 -14.88 1.15 -7.37
CA ASN A 17 -14.48 1.34 -8.77
C ASN A 17 -12.95 1.32 -9.02
N HIS A 18 -12.10 1.20 -7.99
CA HIS A 18 -10.64 1.35 -8.13
C HIS A 18 -9.87 0.11 -7.67
N VAL A 19 -8.93 -0.34 -8.49
CA VAL A 19 -8.04 -1.46 -8.17
C VAL A 19 -6.69 -0.90 -7.74
N ALA A 20 -6.34 -1.13 -6.47
CA ALA A 20 -5.03 -0.80 -5.92
C ALA A 20 -4.22 -2.08 -5.74
N ARG A 21 -2.96 -2.09 -6.19
CA ARG A 21 -2.07 -3.26 -6.05
C ARG A 21 -0.64 -2.83 -5.75
N LEU A 22 0.03 -3.62 -4.92
CA LEU A 22 1.46 -3.51 -4.68
C LEU A 22 2.20 -4.34 -5.73
N VAL A 23 3.03 -3.70 -6.54
CA VAL A 23 3.77 -4.34 -7.62
C VAL A 23 5.26 -4.25 -7.33
N PRO A 24 6.01 -5.36 -7.37
CA PRO A 24 7.47 -5.31 -7.36
C PRO A 24 7.99 -4.74 -8.68
N SER A 25 8.97 -3.86 -8.64
CA SER A 25 9.65 -3.33 -9.83
C SER A 25 11.15 -3.21 -9.61
N SER A 26 11.91 -3.11 -10.70
CA SER A 26 13.38 -3.09 -10.68
C SER A 26 13.95 -1.83 -10.03
N ASP A 27 13.21 -0.73 -10.06
CA ASP A 27 13.51 0.56 -9.43
C ASP A 27 12.89 0.69 -8.02
N GLY A 28 12.11 -0.30 -7.58
CA GLY A 28 11.54 -0.37 -6.24
C GLY A 28 10.07 -0.83 -6.22
N PRO A 29 9.48 -1.02 -5.02
CA PRO A 29 8.07 -1.34 -4.90
C PRO A 29 7.21 -0.15 -5.35
N LYS A 30 6.08 -0.46 -6.00
CA LYS A 30 5.14 0.52 -6.54
C LYS A 30 3.73 0.23 -6.07
N LEU A 31 2.96 1.30 -5.86
CA LEU A 31 1.52 1.24 -5.69
C LEU A 31 0.89 1.62 -7.02
N MET A 32 0.22 0.67 -7.65
CA MET A 32 -0.60 0.94 -8.82
C MET A 32 -2.02 1.23 -8.37
N ILE A 33 -2.60 2.34 -8.80
CA ILE A 33 -4.00 2.69 -8.58
C ILE A 33 -4.61 2.89 -9.98
N ASN A 34 -5.46 1.95 -10.39
CA ASN A 34 -5.94 1.86 -11.77
C ASN A 34 -4.76 1.73 -12.77
N LEU A 35 -4.56 2.75 -13.63
CA LEU A 35 -3.48 2.83 -14.61
C LEU A 35 -2.32 3.71 -14.13
N GLU A 36 -2.46 4.36 -12.98
CA GLU A 36 -1.44 5.25 -12.45
C GLU A 36 -0.47 4.50 -11.55
N GLU A 37 0.80 4.87 -11.66
CA GLU A 37 1.91 4.27 -10.95
C GLU A 37 2.50 5.26 -9.96
N TYR A 38 2.65 4.82 -8.72
CA TYR A 38 3.25 5.62 -7.66
C TYR A 38 4.38 4.87 -6.99
N ALA A 39 5.58 5.44 -7.01
CA ALA A 39 6.76 4.83 -6.43
C ALA A 39 6.66 4.85 -4.90
N LEU A 40 6.58 3.68 -4.25
CA LEU A 40 6.52 3.58 -2.78
C LEU A 40 7.84 3.89 -2.10
N ASN A 41 8.89 4.12 -2.90
CA ASN A 41 10.22 4.38 -2.43
C ASN A 41 10.51 5.88 -2.24
N GLU A 42 9.61 6.79 -2.60
CA GLU A 42 9.81 8.21 -2.27
C GLU A 42 9.35 8.52 -0.84
N THR A 43 9.91 9.58 -0.26
CA THR A 43 9.61 10.01 1.12
C THR A 43 8.37 10.90 1.23
N CYS A 44 7.66 11.16 0.13
CA CYS A 44 6.50 12.05 0.08
C CYS A 44 5.16 11.33 0.26
N TRP A 45 5.21 10.10 0.78
CA TRP A 45 4.03 9.36 1.22
C TRP A 45 3.67 9.71 2.65
N ASP A 46 2.43 10.13 2.84
CA ASP A 46 1.78 10.09 4.14
C ASP A 46 0.64 9.07 4.10
N VAL A 47 0.46 8.35 5.21
CA VAL A 47 -0.61 7.35 5.34
C VAL A 47 -1.37 7.61 6.64
N GLU A 48 -2.66 7.87 6.52
CA GLU A 48 -3.55 8.10 7.66
C GLU A 48 -4.53 6.94 7.80
N MET A 49 -4.77 6.50 9.04
CA MET A 49 -5.79 5.50 9.35
C MET A 49 -6.80 6.09 10.34
N PHE A 50 -8.07 6.06 9.97
CA PHE A 50 -9.19 6.38 10.84
C PHE A 50 -9.89 5.08 11.25
N GLN A 51 -9.83 4.75 12.53
CA GLN A 51 -10.53 3.58 13.06
C GLN A 51 -11.87 3.99 13.69
N GLY A 52 -12.96 3.58 13.05
CA GLY A 52 -14.31 3.68 13.61
C GLY A 52 -14.73 2.38 14.31
N ARG A 53 -15.91 2.41 14.93
CA ARG A 53 -16.46 1.22 15.65
C ARG A 53 -16.79 0.05 14.73
N SER A 54 -17.22 0.35 13.50
CA SER A 54 -17.68 -0.67 12.55
C SER A 54 -16.84 -0.71 11.28
N ASN A 55 -16.08 0.36 11.01
CA ASN A 55 -15.37 0.57 9.77
C ASN A 55 -14.08 1.31 10.07
N SER A 56 -13.00 0.93 9.39
CA SER A 56 -11.80 1.74 9.35
C SER A 56 -11.63 2.33 7.95
N ILE A 57 -10.97 3.46 7.83
CA ILE A 57 -10.60 4.08 6.57
C ILE A 57 -9.09 4.23 6.57
N LEU A 58 -8.45 3.89 5.45
CA LEU A 58 -7.04 4.14 5.20
C LEU A 58 -6.92 5.14 4.05
N ILE A 59 -6.11 6.18 4.23
CA ILE A 59 -5.90 7.23 3.24
C ILE A 59 -4.42 7.33 2.92
N PHE A 60 -4.10 7.34 1.63
CA PHE A 60 -2.76 7.51 1.10
C PHE A 60 -2.65 8.88 0.44
N TYR A 61 -1.65 9.62 0.87
CA TYR A 61 -1.31 10.93 0.33
C TYR A 61 0.03 10.84 -0.39
N TRP A 62 0.10 11.44 -1.57
CA TRP A 62 1.32 11.59 -2.33
C TRP A 62 1.53 13.07 -2.62
N LYS A 63 2.63 13.65 -2.12
CA LYS A 63 2.93 15.08 -2.29
C LYS A 63 1.78 15.98 -1.81
N GLY A 64 1.12 15.59 -0.73
CA GLY A 64 -0.03 16.30 -0.14
C GLY A 64 -1.38 16.04 -0.81
N GLU A 65 -1.44 15.28 -1.91
CA GLU A 65 -2.69 14.95 -2.59
C GLU A 65 -3.19 13.56 -2.22
N VAL A 66 -4.50 13.43 -1.96
CA VAL A 66 -5.14 12.12 -1.75
C VAL A 66 -5.10 11.30 -3.04
N LYS A 67 -4.45 10.14 -3.01
CA LYS A 67 -4.42 9.19 -4.14
C LYS A 67 -5.34 8.01 -3.94
N LEU A 68 -5.51 7.58 -2.70
CA LEU A 68 -6.35 6.44 -2.36
C LEU A 68 -7.01 6.70 -1.00
N SER A 69 -8.33 6.58 -0.94
CA SER A 69 -9.09 6.55 0.32
C SER A 69 -9.99 5.34 0.30
N VAL A 70 -9.77 4.43 1.25
CA VAL A 70 -10.35 3.10 1.20
C VAL A 70 -10.98 2.73 2.52
N LYS A 71 -12.21 2.25 2.43
CA LYS A 71 -12.88 1.65 3.56
C LYS A 71 -12.34 0.24 3.73
N MET A 72 -11.68 0.02 4.86
CA MET A 72 -11.05 -1.25 5.16
C MET A 72 -12.10 -2.30 5.59
N PRO A 73 -12.00 -3.53 5.06
CA PRO A 73 -12.58 -4.72 5.68
C PRO A 73 -12.08 -4.91 7.12
N PRO A 74 -12.67 -5.84 7.89
CA PRO A 74 -12.17 -6.18 9.22
C PRO A 74 -10.66 -6.47 9.23
N MET A 75 -9.94 -5.98 10.24
CA MET A 75 -8.47 -6.04 10.35
C MET A 75 -7.85 -7.41 9.98
N PRO A 76 -8.40 -8.57 10.40
CA PRO A 76 -7.80 -9.86 10.05
C PRO A 76 -7.69 -10.12 8.54
N GLN A 77 -8.56 -9.52 7.71
CA GLN A 77 -8.53 -9.72 6.25
C GLN A 77 -7.46 -8.86 5.56
N ILE A 78 -7.01 -7.79 6.21
CA ILE A 78 -6.08 -6.80 5.65
C ILE A 78 -4.73 -6.74 6.37
N GLU A 79 -4.55 -7.48 7.45
CA GLU A 79 -3.35 -7.48 8.28
C GLU A 79 -2.08 -7.75 7.47
N ALA A 80 -2.11 -8.72 6.56
CA ALA A 80 -0.97 -9.04 5.69
C ALA A 80 -0.60 -7.88 4.77
N PHE A 81 -1.61 -7.22 4.18
CA PHE A 81 -1.41 -6.04 3.33
C PHE A 81 -0.81 -4.88 4.14
N MET A 82 -1.39 -4.58 5.30
CA MET A 82 -0.93 -3.51 6.19
C MET A 82 0.48 -3.74 6.69
N THR A 83 0.81 -4.97 7.10
CA THR A 83 2.15 -5.35 7.56
C THR A 83 3.17 -5.16 6.45
N ARG A 84 2.85 -5.61 5.22
CA ARG A 84 3.77 -5.49 4.08
C ARG A 84 3.96 -4.03 3.66
N LEU A 85 2.88 -3.24 3.64
CA LEU A 85 2.95 -1.81 3.37
C LEU A 85 3.83 -1.09 4.41
N TYR A 86 3.59 -1.36 5.69
CA TYR A 86 4.39 -0.80 6.78
C TYR A 86 5.87 -1.17 6.64
N GLN A 87 6.20 -2.43 6.33
CA GLN A 87 7.58 -2.84 6.09
C GLN A 87 8.21 -2.08 4.91
N ILE A 88 7.49 -1.87 3.81
CA ILE A 88 7.97 -1.11 2.66
C ILE A 88 8.28 0.33 3.06
N LEU A 89 7.32 1.01 3.69
CA LEU A 89 7.45 2.41 4.09
C LEU A 89 8.52 2.62 5.18
N THR A 90 8.67 1.67 6.12
CA THR A 90 9.63 1.78 7.23
C THR A 90 11.01 1.20 6.96
N SER A 91 11.18 0.35 5.94
CA SER A 91 12.51 -0.11 5.51
C SER A 91 13.44 1.06 5.14
N LYS A 92 12.85 2.22 4.79
CA LYS A 92 13.53 3.49 4.51
C LYS A 92 13.83 4.34 5.75
N LEU A 93 13.18 4.08 6.88
CA LEU A 93 13.48 4.76 8.16
C LEU A 93 14.74 4.20 8.82
N ARG A 94 15.20 2.99 8.44
CA ARG A 94 16.44 2.40 9.00
C ARG A 94 17.75 2.93 8.40
N THR A 95 17.70 3.83 7.41
CA THR A 95 18.91 4.49 6.88
C THR A 95 19.31 5.79 7.58
N VAL A 96 18.67 6.14 8.70
CA VAL A 96 19.11 7.27 9.53
C VAL A 96 19.24 6.81 10.99
N GLN A 97 20.37 6.18 11.33
CA GLN A 97 20.90 6.28 12.68
C GLN A 97 22.10 7.24 12.63
N PRO A 98 22.05 8.39 13.34
CA PRO A 98 23.25 9.17 13.61
C PRO A 98 24.15 8.36 14.53
N ILE A 99 25.45 8.34 14.24
CA ILE A 99 26.51 7.91 15.16
C ILE A 99 26.56 8.90 16.33
#